data_AF-A0A840QC66-F1
#
_entry.id   AF-A0A840QC66-F1
#
_cell.length_a   1.000
_cell.length_b   1.000
_cell.length_c   1.000
_cell.angle_alpha   90.00
_cell.angle_beta   90.00
_cell.angle_gamma   90.00
#
_symmetry.space_group_name_H-M   'P 1'
#
loop_
_entity.id
_entity.type
_entity.pdbx_description
1 polymer ?
#
loop_
_entity_poly.entity_id
_entity_poly.type
_entity_poly.pdbx_seq_one_letter_code
_entity_poly.pdbx_strand_id
1 'polypeptide(L)' 'MVVIGVDPHKSSHTATVLDPQTHRPQETVRIDATLPEYGRLLTWARQLSAGGRWRTREDSAATSRNG' A
#
# COMPACT_ATOMS: atom_id res chain seq x y z
N MET A 1 -3.21 9.05 12.04
CA MET A 1 -2.82 7.66 11.72
C MET A 1 -3.27 7.38 10.31
N VAL A 2 -2.35 7.15 9.37
CA VAL A 2 -2.69 6.72 8.00
C VAL A 2 -2.46 5.21 7.94
N VAL A 3 -3.44 4.46 7.48
CA VAL A 3 -3.31 3.02 7.20
C VAL A 3 -3.16 2.89 5.70
N ILE A 4 -2.13 2.19 5.23
CA ILE A 4 -1.95 1.88 3.81
C ILE A 4 -2.09 0.37 3.68
N GLY A 5 -3.11 -0.07 2.96
CA GLY A 5 -3.22 -1.45 2.51
C GLY A 5 -2.42 -1.62 1.22
N VAL A 6 -1.60 -2.67 1.13
CA VAL A 6 -0.88 -3.02 -0.10
C VAL A 6 -1.38 -4.39 -0.55
N ASP A 7 -1.92 -4.43 -1.77
CA ASP A 7 -2.30 -5.65 -2.48
C ASP A 7 -1.21 -6.02 -3.49
N PRO A 8 -0.36 -7.01 -3.18
CA PRO A 8 0.71 -7.40 -4.07
C PRO A 8 0.25 -8.39 -5.15
N HIS A 9 0.39 -8.00 -6.42
CA HIS A 9 0.27 -8.88 -7.58
C HIS A 9 1.65 -9.14 -8.23
N LYS A 10 1.78 -10.24 -8.99
CA LYS A 10 3.07 -10.68 -9.57
C LYS A 10 3.82 -9.61 -10.38
N SER A 11 3.09 -8.71 -11.04
CA SER A 11 3.65 -7.67 -11.91
C SER A 11 3.39 -6.25 -11.42
N SER A 12 2.57 -6.07 -10.38
CA SER A 12 2.17 -4.74 -9.90
C SER A 12 1.72 -4.78 -8.45
N HIS A 13 1.83 -3.66 -7.75
CA HIS A 13 1.26 -3.50 -6.42
C HIS A 13 0.25 -2.36 -6.44
N THR A 14 -0.88 -2.58 -5.78
CA THR A 14 -1.86 -1.53 -5.52
C THR A 14 -1.75 -1.16 -4.06
N ALA A 15 -1.44 0.10 -3.77
CA ALA A 15 -1.41 0.63 -2.43
C ALA A 15 -2.55 1.64 -2.24
N THR A 16 -3.33 1.48 -1.19
CA THR A 16 -4.51 2.30 -0.91
C THR A 16 -4.44 2.86 0.49
N VAL A 17 -4.60 4.18 0.61
CA VAL A 17 -4.81 4.86 1.88
C VAL A 17 -6.21 4.57 2.37
N LEU A 18 -6.31 4.10 3.61
CA LEU A 18 -7.55 3.88 4.31
C LEU A 18 -7.69 4.89 5.44
N ASP A 19 -8.89 5.47 5.55
CA ASP A 19 -9.29 6.18 6.76
C ASP A 19 -9.26 5.18 7.93
N PRO A 20 -8.53 5.47 9.03
CA PRO A 20 -8.31 4.51 10.09
C PRO A 20 -9.56 4.20 10.93
N GLN A 21 -10.60 5.03 10.87
CA GLN A 21 -11.82 4.83 11.67
C GLN A 21 -12.90 4.10 10.87
N THR A 22 -13.02 4.42 9.59
CA THR A 22 -14.07 3.93 8.70
C THR A 22 -13.59 2.87 7.72
N HIS A 23 -12.28 2.65 7.64
CA HIS A 23 -11.60 1.80 6.66
C HIS A 23 -11.97 2.13 5.20
N ARG A 24 -12.41 3.36 4.94
CA ARG A 24 -12.77 3.80 3.60
C ARG A 24 -11.52 4.21 2.82
N PRO A 25 -11.42 3.81 1.55
CA PRO A 25 -10.32 4.23 0.69
C PRO A 25 -10.39 5.74 0.44
N GLN A 26 -9.25 6.41 0.59
CA GLN A 26 -9.07 7.85 0.37
C GLN A 26 -8.27 8.11 -0.91
N GLU A 27 -7.18 7.39 -1.10
CA GLU A 27 -6.28 7.53 -2.24
C GLU A 27 -5.70 6.17 -2.63
N THR A 28 -5.40 5.95 -3.89
CA THR A 28 -4.79 4.70 -4.38
C THR A 28 -3.70 4.99 -5.39
N VAL A 29 -2.59 4.28 -5.29
CA VAL A 29 -1.53 4.25 -6.29
C VAL A 29 -1.31 2.81 -6.75
N ARG A 30 -1.16 2.63 -8.06
CA ARG A 30 -0.69 1.37 -8.65
C ARG A 30 0.72 1.57 -9.18
N ILE A 31 1.61 0.66 -8.83
CA ILE A 31 3.00 0.65 -9.26
C ILE A 31 3.33 -0.69 -9.93
N ASP A 32 4.33 -0.71 -10.80
CA ASP A 32 4.89 -1.98 -11.28
C ASP A 32 5.72 -2.62 -10.16
N ALA A 33 5.83 -3.96 -10.17
CA ALA A 33 6.61 -4.73 -9.20
C ALA A 33 8.13 -4.64 -9.48
N THR A 34 8.66 -3.41 -9.56
CA THR A 34 10.06 -3.11 -9.83
C THR A 34 10.67 -2.24 -8.74
N LEU A 35 11.98 -2.37 -8.52
CA LEU A 35 12.66 -1.64 -7.46
C LEU A 35 12.55 -0.10 -7.58
N PRO A 36 12.67 0.51 -8.79
CA PRO A 36 12.46 1.96 -8.94
C PRO A 36 11.05 2.40 -8.54
N GLU A 37 10.03 1.61 -8.93
CA GLU A 37 8.63 1.90 -8.63
C GLU A 37 8.30 1.70 -7.14
N TYR A 38 8.97 0.77 -6.44
CA TYR A 38 8.93 0.72 -4.98
C TYR A 38 9.47 2.01 -4.35
N GLY A 39 10.53 2.60 -4.91
CA GLY A 39 11.04 3.90 -4.49
C GLY A 39 9.99 5.01 -4.62
N ARG A 40 9.22 5.00 -5.71
CA ARG A 40 8.08 5.90 -5.93
C ARG A 40 6.97 5.68 -4.90
N LEU A 41 6.60 4.44 -4.60
CA LEU A 41 5.62 4.10 -3.57
C LEU A 41 6.05 4.62 -2.18
N LEU A 42 7.32 4.46 -1.81
CA LEU A 42 7.84 4.97 -0.54
C LEU A 42 7.82 6.50 -0.47
N THR A 43 8.10 7.18 -1.59
CA THR A 43 8.05 8.65 -1.66
C THR A 43 6.61 9.15 -1.54
N TRP A 44 5.67 8.52 -2.24
CA TRP A 44 4.24 8.79 -2.08
C TRP A 44 3.79 8.58 -0.62
N ALA A 45 4.14 7.44 -0.01
CA ALA A 45 3.82 7.16 1.39
C ALA A 45 4.41 8.21 2.35
N ARG A 46 5.63 8.72 2.06
CA ARG A 46 6.26 9.81 2.83
C ARG A 46 5.53 11.15 2.70
N GLN A 47 4.87 11.45 1.60
CA GLN A 47 4.07 12.67 1.45
C GLN A 47 2.83 12.64 2.34
N LEU A 48 2.15 11.49 2.40
CA LEU A 48 1.09 11.21 3.37
C LEU A 48 1.61 11.31 4.80
N SER A 49 2.94 11.10 4.94
CA SER A 49 3.62 11.10 6.21
C SER A 49 4.06 12.48 6.72
N ALA A 50 4.22 13.48 5.86
CA ALA A 50 4.69 14.79 6.34
C ALA A 50 3.73 15.47 7.35
N GLY A 51 2.54 14.89 7.60
CA GLY A 51 1.54 15.31 8.60
C GLY A 51 1.39 14.51 9.91
N GLY A 52 2.18 13.45 10.23
CA GLY A 52 2.18 12.76 11.56
C GLY A 52 2.03 11.20 11.66
N ARG A 53 3.00 10.55 12.36
CA ARG A 53 3.35 9.11 12.65
C ARG A 53 2.49 7.91 12.14
N TRP A 54 3.14 6.88 11.55
CA TRP A 54 2.50 5.66 10.95
C TRP A 54 3.12 4.30 11.34
N ARG A 55 2.34 3.26 11.03
CA ARG A 55 2.68 1.83 10.96
C ARG A 55 2.18 1.28 9.61
N THR A 56 2.99 0.44 8.96
CA THR A 56 2.59 -0.31 7.75
C THR A 56 1.99 -1.65 8.16
N ARG A 57 0.88 -2.05 7.54
CA ARG A 57 0.31 -3.40 7.69
C ARG A 57 0.32 -4.07 6.32
N GLU A 58 1.02 -5.18 6.23
CA GLU A 58 1.02 -6.03 5.05
C GLU A 58 -0.03 -7.12 5.30
N ASP A 59 -1.10 -7.17 4.51
CA ASP A 59 -2.01 -8.33 4.50
C ASP A 59 -1.57 -9.23 3.33
N SER A 60 -0.68 -10.17 3.63
CA SER A 60 -0.21 -11.17 2.69
C SER A 60 -1.28 -12.27 2.55
N ALA A 61 -2.35 -12.03 1.78
CA ALA A 61 -3.23 -13.10 1.31
C ALA A 61 -2.66 -13.75 0.03
N ALA A 62 -1.41 -14.22 0.11
CA ALA A 62 -0.80 -15.08 -0.90
C ALA A 62 -0.67 -16.49 -0.31
N THR A 63 -1.78 -17.25 -0.32
CA THR A 63 -1.71 -18.70 -0.18
C THR A 63 -2.53 -19.34 -1.30
N SER A 64 -1.76 -19.88 -2.25
CA SER A 64 -2.00 -21.09 -3.04
C SER A 64 -3.45 -21.60 -3.14
N ARG A 65 -3.99 -21.56 -4.35
CA ARG A 65 -5.03 -22.50 -4.78
C ARG A 65 -4.47 -23.34 -5.93
N ASN A 66 -3.71 -24.37 -5.59
CA ASN A 66 -3.55 -25.53 -6.47
C ASN A 66 -4.80 -26.41 -6.28
N GLY A 67 -5.57 -26.54 -7.35
CA GLY A 67 -6.53 -27.63 -7.55
C GLY A 67 -6.03 -28.51 -8.69
#